data_AF-A0A923V1T6-F1
#
_entry.id   AF-A0A923V1T6-F1
#
_cell.length_a   1.000
_cell.length_b   1.000
_cell.length_c   1.000
_cell.angle_alpha   90.00
_cell.angle_beta   90.00
_cell.angle_gamma   90.00
#
_symmetry.space_group_name_H-M   'P 1'
#
loop_
_entity.id
_entity.type
_entity.pdbx_description
1 polymer ?
#
loop_
_entity_poly.entity_id
_entity_poly.type
_entity_poly.pdbx_seq_one_letter_code
_entity_poly.pdbx_strand_id
1 'polypeptide(L)' 'QVADMVNLCNNGDFKNATKIHLSVIEFIHLAFLEGNPAGVKAALQYLGVCSNLVRLPLVKASSSLEIAIVKELERLK' A
#
# COMPACT_ATOMS: atom_id res chain seq x y z
N GLN A 1 6.27 10.35 1.94
CA GLN A 1 6.45 9.32 2.99
C GLN A 1 7.54 8.32 2.64
N VAL A 2 7.36 7.38 1.69
CA VAL A 2 8.39 6.34 1.42
C VAL A 2 9.72 6.94 0.93
N ALA A 3 9.70 7.94 0.05
CA ALA A 3 10.90 8.64 -0.39
C ALA A 3 11.63 9.32 0.80
N ASP A 4 10.88 9.94 1.71
CA ASP A 4 11.43 10.58 2.91
C ASP A 4 12.07 9.55 3.86
N MET A 5 11.44 8.38 4.03
CA MET A 5 11.99 7.26 4.79
C MET A 5 13.34 6.82 4.23
N VAL A 6 13.46 6.66 2.91
CA VAL A 6 14.71 6.28 2.25
C VAL A 6 15.78 7.36 2.43
N ASN A 7 15.41 8.63 2.29
CA ASN A 7 16.34 9.75 2.52
C ASN A 7 16.85 9.80 3.97
N LEU A 8 15.98 9.55 4.95
CA LEU A 8 16.36 9.46 6.36
C LEU A 8 17.34 8.29 6.60
N CYS A 9 17.07 7.11 6.01
CA CYS A 9 18.01 5.98 6.06
C CYS A 9 19.37 6.33 5.45
N ASN A 10 19.40 6.98 4.29
CA ASN A 10 20.64 7.39 3.62
C ASN A 10 21.45 8.40 4.46
N ASN A 11 20.77 9.21 5.27
CA ASN A 11 21.39 10.16 6.20
C ASN A 11 21.73 9.53 7.56
N GLY A 12 21.50 8.23 7.75
CA GLY A 12 21.74 7.51 9.01
C GLY A 12 20.68 7.75 10.10
N ASP A 13 19.60 8.48 9.80
CA ASP A 13 18.50 8.72 10.75
C ASP A 13 17.47 7.59 10.70
N PHE A 14 17.90 6.40 11.14
CA PHE A 14 17.04 5.22 11.23
C PHE A 14 15.90 5.40 12.23
N LYS A 15 16.05 6.25 13.24
CA LYS A 15 15.00 6.49 14.25
C LYS A 15 13.77 7.14 13.63
N ASN A 16 13.95 8.22 12.86
CA ASN A 16 12.83 8.84 12.18
C ASN A 16 12.36 8.04 10.96
N ALA A 17 13.27 7.36 10.24
CA ALA A 17 12.87 6.45 9.16
C ALA A 17 11.95 5.33 9.67
N THR A 18 12.26 4.74 10.85
CA THR A 18 11.44 3.68 11.46
C THR A 18 10.02 4.15 11.76
N LYS A 19 9.84 5.40 12.19
CA LYS A 19 8.49 5.96 12.41
C LYS A 19 7.66 5.97 11.12
N ILE A 20 8.27 6.37 10.01
CA ILE A 20 7.60 6.35 8.71
C ILE A 20 7.35 4.91 8.24
N HIS A 21 8.34 4.02 8.39
CA HIS A 21 8.17 2.61 8.08
C HIS A 21 6.95 2.02 8.80
N LEU A 22 6.88 2.19 10.12
CA LEU A 22 5.77 1.71 10.94
C LEU A 22 4.46 2.38 10.58
N SER A 23 4.48 3.64 10.13
CA SER A 23 3.25 4.30 9.70
C SER A 23 2.72 3.78 8.36
N VAL A 24 3.53 3.16 7.49
CA VAL A 24 3.10 2.68 6.16
C VAL A 24 3.09 1.15 6.01
N ILE A 25 3.66 0.42 6.98
CA ILE A 25 3.87 -1.03 6.85
C ILE A 25 2.57 -1.81 6.71
N GLU A 26 1.48 -1.33 7.32
CA GLU A 26 0.16 -1.97 7.19
C GLU A 26 -0.37 -1.86 5.76
N PHE A 27 -0.29 -0.69 5.13
CA PHE A 27 -0.62 -0.57 3.70
C PHE A 27 0.24 -1.49 2.82
N ILE A 28 1.54 -1.60 3.11
CA ILE A 28 2.43 -2.51 2.39
C ILE A 28 1.98 -3.97 2.59
N HIS A 29 1.60 -4.36 3.79
CA HIS A 29 1.08 -5.69 4.07
C HIS A 29 -0.18 -5.99 3.24
N LEU A 30 -1.18 -5.08 3.30
CA LEU A 30 -2.42 -5.21 2.55
C LEU A 30 -2.19 -5.26 1.02
N ALA A 31 -1.26 -4.45 0.50
CA ALA A 31 -0.96 -4.41 -0.93
C ALA A 31 -0.48 -5.77 -1.48
N PHE A 32 0.12 -6.61 -0.64
CA PHE A 32 0.69 -7.92 -0.99
C PHE A 32 -0.14 -9.11 -0.49
N LEU A 33 -1.19 -8.89 0.31
CA LEU A 33 -1.91 -9.94 1.04
C LEU A 33 -2.48 -11.04 0.13
N GLU A 34 -3.04 -10.66 -1.01
CA GLU A 34 -3.65 -11.58 -1.99
C GLU A 34 -2.84 -11.68 -3.30
N GLY A 35 -1.55 -11.33 -3.23
CA GLY A 35 -0.64 -11.37 -4.38
C GLY A 35 -0.68 -10.11 -5.25
N ASN A 36 0.43 -9.86 -5.95
CA ASN A 36 0.59 -8.68 -6.77
C ASN A 36 0.09 -8.89 -8.21
N PRO A 37 -0.56 -7.88 -8.83
CA PRO A 37 -0.79 -6.53 -8.34
C PRO A 37 -2.22 -6.30 -7.79
N ALA A 38 -2.91 -7.33 -7.27
CA ALA A 38 -4.34 -7.23 -6.94
C ALA A 38 -4.65 -6.14 -5.89
N GLY A 39 -3.91 -6.11 -4.77
CA GLY A 39 -4.08 -5.09 -3.73
C GLY A 39 -3.71 -3.69 -4.22
N VAL A 40 -2.59 -3.55 -4.94
CA VAL A 40 -2.17 -2.26 -5.54
C VAL A 40 -3.24 -1.74 -6.53
N LYS A 41 -3.82 -2.62 -7.33
CA LYS A 41 -4.88 -2.29 -8.29
C LYS A 41 -6.17 -1.84 -7.60
N ALA A 42 -6.53 -2.43 -6.47
CA ALA A 42 -7.64 -1.98 -5.64
C ALA A 42 -7.39 -0.57 -5.07
N ALA A 43 -6.19 -0.32 -4.53
CA ALA A 43 -5.81 1.00 -4.04
C ALA A 43 -5.89 2.08 -5.14
N LEU A 44 -5.34 1.81 -6.32
CA LEU A 44 -5.35 2.75 -7.45
C LEU A 44 -6.75 3.00 -8.01
N GLN A 45 -7.67 2.03 -7.92
CA GLN A 45 -9.07 2.22 -8.27
C GLN A 45 -9.78 3.18 -7.31
N TYR A 46 -9.56 3.02 -6.00
CA TYR A 46 -10.11 3.94 -5.00
C TYR A 46 -9.57 5.37 -5.17
N LEU A 47 -8.29 5.50 -5.50
CA LEU A 47 -7.65 6.79 -5.79
C LEU A 47 -8.04 7.39 -7.15
N GLY A 48 -8.89 6.73 -7.93
CA GLY A 48 -9.37 7.22 -9.23
C GLY A 48 -8.32 7.20 -10.36
N VAL A 49 -7.24 6.41 -10.21
CA VAL A 49 -6.12 6.37 -11.16
C VAL A 49 -6.35 5.35 -12.28
N CYS A 50 -6.77 4.12 -11.95
CA CYS A 50 -6.99 3.08 -12.95
C CYS A 50 -7.96 2.00 -12.46
N SER A 51 -8.45 1.15 -13.37
CA SER A 51 -9.33 0.04 -12.99
C SER A 51 -8.62 -1.02 -12.14
N ASN A 52 -9.36 -1.69 -11.25
CA ASN A 52 -8.87 -2.84 -10.47
C ASN A 52 -8.74 -4.15 -11.28
N LEU A 53 -8.96 -4.12 -12.59
CA LEU A 53 -8.85 -5.30 -13.45
C LEU A 53 -7.39 -5.78 -13.52
N VAL A 54 -7.22 -7.09 -13.34
CA VAL A 54 -5.98 -7.83 -13.53
C VAL A 54 -6.20 -8.93 -14.57
N ARG A 55 -5.11 -9.40 -15.19
CA ARG A 55 -5.16 -10.51 -16.15
C ARG A 55 -4.98 -11.84 -15.41
N LEU A 56 -5.67 -12.87 -15.89
CA LEU A 56 -5.44 -14.24 -15.44
C LEU A 56 -3.94 -14.61 -15.58
N PRO A 57 -3.39 -15.41 -14.65
CA PRO A 57 -4.09 -16.20 -13.63
C PRO A 57 -4.48 -15.41 -12.36
N LEU A 58 -4.20 -14.10 -12.30
CA LEU A 58 -4.55 -13.27 -11.15
C LEU A 58 -6.04 -12.93 -11.14
N VAL A 59 -6.59 -12.78 -9.94
CA VAL A 59 -7.96 -12.34 -9.71
C VAL A 59 -7.95 -11.01 -8.96
N LYS A 60 -9.08 -10.30 -9.01
CA LYS A 60 -9.26 -9.06 -8.24
C LYS A 60 -9.14 -9.36 -6.74
N ALA A 61 -8.72 -8.35 -5.98
CA ALA A 61 -8.74 -8.41 -4.52
C ALA A 61 -10.15 -8.74 -4.03
N SER A 62 -10.24 -9.52 -2.95
CA SER A 62 -11.50 -9.80 -2.27
C SER A 62 -12.16 -8.52 -1.76
N SER A 63 -13.49 -8.50 -1.63
CA SER A 63 -14.20 -7.35 -1.06
C SER A 63 -13.69 -6.98 0.34
N SER A 64 -13.30 -7.98 1.15
CA SER A 64 -12.68 -7.76 2.46
C SER A 64 -11.36 -7.02 2.37
N LEU A 65 -10.49 -7.40 1.43
CA LEU A 65 -9.21 -6.73 1.22
C LEU A 65 -9.40 -5.31 0.66
N GLU A 66 -10.34 -5.12 -0.29
CA GLU A 66 -10.67 -3.79 -0.81
C GLU A 66 -11.11 -2.83 0.31
N ILE A 67 -12.00 -3.27 1.23
CA ILE A 67 -12.43 -2.47 2.38
C ILE A 67 -11.25 -2.13 3.31
N ALA A 68 -10.38 -3.11 3.60
CA ALA A 68 -9.21 -2.89 4.45
C ALA A 68 -8.24 -1.87 3.84
N ILE A 69 -7.97 -1.99 2.53
CA ILE A 69 -7.12 -1.06 1.78
C ILE A 69 -7.68 0.35 1.82
N VAL A 70 -8.99 0.52 1.58
CA VAL A 70 -9.63 1.85 1.61
C VAL A 70 -9.51 2.48 3.00
N LYS A 71 -9.81 1.72 4.05
CA LYS A 71 -9.69 2.19 5.44
C LYS A 71 -8.26 2.61 5.77
N GLU A 72 -7.28 1.83 5.34
CA GLU A 72 -5.87 2.13 5.59
C GLU A 72 -5.39 3.35 4.79
N LEU A 73 -5.84 3.51 3.54
CA LEU A 73 -5.56 4.71 2.74
C LEU A 73 -6.16 5.97 3.37
N GLU A 74 -7.36 5.89 3.95
CA GLU A 74 -7.98 7.00 4.67
C GLU A 74 -7.23 7.37 5.95
N ARG A 75 -6.64 6.39 6.64
CA ARG A 75 -5.78 6.61 7.81
C ARG A 75 -4.45 7.30 7.45
N LEU A 76 -3.95 7.09 6.22
CA LEU A 76 -2.68 7.63 5.73
C LEU A 76 -2.77 9.03 5.14
N LYS A 77 -3.98 9.52 4.84
CA LYS A 77 -4.23 10.90 4.41
C LYS A 77 -3.97 11.89 5.56
#